data_AF-A0AAU9U3N9-F1
#
_entry.id   AF-A0AAU9U3N9-F1
#
_cell.length_a   1.000
_cell.length_b   1.000
_cell.length_c   1.000
_cell.angle_alpha   90.00
_cell.angle_beta   90.00
_cell.angle_gamma   90.00
#
_symmetry.space_group_name_H-M   'P 1'
#
loop_
_entity.id
_entity.type
_entity.pdbx_description
1 polymer ?
#
loop_
_entity_poly.entity_id
_entity_poly.type
_entity_poly.pdbx_seq_one_letter_code
_entity_poly.pdbx_strand_id
1 'polypeptide(L)'
;MSTKTYVTDSGFVVLQGTTYWTDLFVRHFLFQEEQSIDCDDLLFFVRKRHVKGSSRYLPKYETDVEVFRKDSKKLPIGDPEIDWEETVYLNLIVHQFDYTLTR
;
A
#
# COMPACT_ATOMS: atom_id res chain seq x y z
N MET A 1 9.86 -17.31 -21.58
CA MET A 1 8.92 -17.64 -20.49
C MET A 1 7.84 -16.57 -20.50
N SER A 2 6.60 -16.94 -20.88
CA SER A 2 5.51 -15.98 -21.12
C SER A 2 4.92 -15.48 -19.80
N THR A 3 4.93 -14.16 -19.60
CA THR A 3 4.14 -13.48 -18.57
C THR A 3 2.65 -13.69 -18.87
N LYS A 4 1.91 -14.35 -17.96
CA LYS A 4 0.44 -14.41 -18.04
C LYS A 4 -0.14 -13.08 -17.58
N THR A 5 -0.75 -12.36 -18.51
CA THR A 5 -1.52 -11.14 -18.24
C THR A 5 -2.94 -11.52 -17.86
N TYR A 6 -3.42 -11.03 -16.70
CA TYR A 6 -4.82 -11.16 -16.30
C TYR A 6 -5.53 -9.85 -16.64
N VAL A 7 -6.53 -9.92 -17.52
CA VAL A 7 -7.35 -8.78 -17.91
C VAL A 7 -8.59 -8.78 -17.01
N THR A 8 -8.86 -7.65 -16.36
CA THR A 8 -10.08 -7.47 -15.56
C THR A 8 -11.26 -7.11 -16.46
N ASP A 9 -12.50 -7.35 -15.99
CA ASP A 9 -13.76 -7.09 -16.72
C ASP A 9 -13.96 -5.61 -17.11
N SER A 10 -13.12 -4.71 -16.59
CA SER A 10 -13.05 -3.30 -16.94
C SER A 10 -12.12 -2.98 -18.12
N GLY A 11 -11.51 -4.00 -18.74
CA GLY A 11 -10.63 -3.85 -19.91
C GLY A 11 -9.22 -3.36 -19.61
N PHE A 12 -8.83 -3.28 -18.34
CA PHE A 12 -7.48 -2.88 -17.93
C PHE A 12 -6.59 -4.11 -17.67
N VAL A 13 -5.36 -4.01 -18.20
CA VAL A 13 -4.33 -5.04 -18.11
C VAL A 13 -3.54 -4.83 -16.82
N VAL A 14 -3.65 -5.76 -15.86
CA VAL A 14 -2.79 -5.73 -14.66
C VAL A 14 -1.42 -6.26 -15.07
N LEU A 15 -0.53 -5.34 -15.43
CA LEU A 15 0.87 -5.63 -15.74
C LEU A 15 1.66 -5.73 -14.43
N GLN A 16 2.29 -6.88 -14.21
CA GLN A 16 3.55 -7.25 -13.50
C GLN A 16 4.29 -6.25 -12.56
N GLY A 17 4.09 -4.93 -12.65
CA GLY A 17 4.72 -3.91 -11.80
C GLY A 17 4.11 -3.79 -10.39
N THR A 18 2.80 -3.99 -10.23
CA THR A 18 2.17 -3.94 -8.89
C THR A 18 2.65 -5.08 -8.00
N THR A 19 2.88 -6.27 -8.57
CA THR A 19 3.34 -7.45 -7.82
C THR A 19 4.73 -7.27 -7.21
N TYR A 20 5.62 -6.49 -7.83
CA TYR A 20 6.94 -6.23 -7.26
C TYR A 20 6.85 -5.44 -5.95
N TRP A 21 6.08 -4.36 -5.93
CA TRP A 21 5.91 -3.51 -4.75
C TRP A 21 5.18 -4.22 -3.62
N THR A 22 4.12 -4.98 -3.93
CA THR A 22 3.43 -5.80 -2.92
C THR A 22 4.37 -6.84 -2.32
N ASP A 23 5.17 -7.52 -3.13
CA ASP A 23 6.13 -8.53 -2.69
C ASP A 23 7.26 -7.92 -1.84
N LEU A 24 7.77 -6.75 -2.22
CA LEU A 24 8.72 -5.98 -1.43
C LEU A 24 8.14 -5.60 -0.06
N PHE A 25 6.91 -5.08 -0.04
CA PHE A 25 6.21 -4.70 1.19
C PHE A 25 6.09 -5.89 2.15
N VAL A 26 5.58 -7.01 1.64
CA VAL A 26 5.36 -8.22 2.44
C VAL A 26 6.68 -8.75 3.01
N ARG A 27 7.76 -8.80 2.21
CA ARG A 27 9.07 -9.24 2.70
C ARG A 27 9.66 -8.29 3.74
N HIS A 28 9.56 -6.98 3.52
CA HIS A 28 10.23 -6.00 4.37
C HIS A 28 9.49 -5.73 5.69
N PHE A 29 8.16 -5.69 5.65
CA PHE A 29 7.33 -5.29 6.80
C PHE A 29 6.62 -6.45 7.50
N LEU A 30 6.26 -7.54 6.80
CA LEU A 30 5.48 -8.64 7.41
C LEU A 30 6.32 -9.87 7.77
N PHE A 31 7.40 -10.15 7.05
CA PHE A 31 8.22 -11.37 7.23
C PHE A 31 9.50 -11.18 8.06
N GLN A 32 9.63 -10.11 8.85
CA GLN A 32 10.79 -9.97 9.76
C GLN A 32 10.79 -11.05 10.85
N GLU A 33 11.96 -11.64 11.09
CA GLU A 33 12.15 -12.84 11.94
C GLU A 33 12.03 -12.57 13.45
N GLU A 34 12.21 -11.32 13.91
CA GLU A 34 12.06 -10.92 15.31
C GLU A 34 10.64 -10.37 15.58
N GLN A 35 9.65 -11.24 15.58
CA GLN A 35 8.23 -10.87 15.75
C GLN A 35 7.88 -10.28 17.14
N SER A 36 8.77 -10.26 18.12
CA SER A 36 8.37 -10.05 19.53
C SER A 36 8.21 -8.58 19.95
N ILE A 37 8.77 -7.62 19.22
CA ILE A 37 8.78 -6.20 19.63
C ILE A 37 7.88 -5.33 18.72
N ASP A 38 7.67 -5.75 17.48
CA ASP A 38 7.12 -4.90 16.41
C ASP A 38 5.66 -5.25 16.02
N CYS A 39 4.97 -6.09 16.80
CA CYS A 39 3.58 -6.48 16.49
C CYS A 39 2.61 -5.29 16.51
N ASP A 40 2.94 -4.23 17.26
CA ASP A 40 2.13 -3.03 17.43
C ASP A 40 2.40 -1.95 16.37
N ASP A 41 3.35 -2.19 15.45
CA ASP A 41 3.70 -1.24 14.40
C ASP A 41 2.49 -0.90 13.53
N LEU A 42 2.38 0.37 13.18
CA LEU A 42 1.37 0.85 12.26
C LEU A 42 1.87 0.74 10.82
N LEU A 43 1.03 0.18 9.96
CA LEU A 43 1.21 0.10 8.52
C LEU A 43 0.22 1.05 7.84
N PHE A 44 0.73 1.87 6.94
CA PHE A 44 -0.03 2.90 6.23
C PHE A 44 -0.29 2.46 4.80
N PHE A 45 -1.55 2.35 4.40
CA PHE A 45 -1.97 1.93 3.07
C PHE A 45 -2.58 3.10 2.31
N VAL A 46 -2.01 3.41 1.16
CA VAL A 46 -2.42 4.55 0.34
C VAL A 46 -3.40 4.09 -0.74
N ARG A 47 -4.57 4.74 -0.81
CA ARG A 47 -5.55 4.55 -1.88
C ARG A 47 -5.72 5.86 -2.65
N LYS A 48 -5.81 5.77 -3.98
CA LYS A 48 -6.13 6.91 -4.85
C LYS A 48 -7.61 6.83 -5.23
N ARG A 49 -8.44 7.68 -4.61
CA ARG A 49 -9.87 7.77 -4.96
C ARG A 49 -10.08 8.76 -6.09
N HIS A 50 -10.77 8.32 -7.13
CA HIS A 50 -11.22 9.20 -8.21
C HIS A 50 -12.40 10.04 -7.73
N VAL A 51 -12.24 11.36 -7.66
CA VAL A 51 -13.34 12.28 -7.34
C VAL A 51 -14.21 12.47 -8.59
N LYS A 52 -15.36 11.79 -8.63
CA LYS A 52 -16.39 11.99 -9.67
C LYS A 52 -17.02 13.37 -9.50
N GLY A 53 -16.78 14.27 -10.45
CA GLY A 53 -17.35 15.63 -10.47
C GLY A 53 -16.35 16.75 -10.76
N SER A 54 -15.07 16.44 -10.91
CA SER A 54 -14.02 17.43 -11.14
C SER A 54 -14.09 17.99 -12.57
N SER A 55 -14.14 19.32 -12.69
CA SER A 55 -14.02 20.07 -13.94
C SER A 55 -12.89 19.52 -14.83
N ARG A 56 -13.06 19.53 -16.16
CA ARG A 56 -12.16 18.97 -17.19
C ARG A 56 -10.68 19.44 -17.13
N TYR A 57 -10.35 20.36 -16.23
CA TYR A 57 -9.07 21.05 -16.18
C TYR A 57 -8.15 20.59 -15.03
N LEU A 58 -8.63 19.82 -14.05
CA LEU A 58 -7.79 19.31 -12.96
C LEU A 58 -8.27 17.92 -12.50
N PRO A 59 -7.53 16.83 -12.80
CA PRO A 59 -7.69 15.56 -12.10
C PRO A 59 -7.29 15.76 -10.64
N LYS A 60 -8.25 15.99 -9.74
CA LYS A 60 -8.03 15.88 -8.30
C LYS A 60 -8.23 14.43 -7.91
N TYR A 61 -7.13 13.70 -7.77
CA TYR A 61 -7.13 12.47 -7.01
C TYR A 61 -7.22 12.84 -5.53
N GLU A 62 -8.17 12.25 -4.82
CA GLU A 62 -8.20 12.33 -3.36
C GLU A 62 -7.38 11.14 -2.85
N THR A 63 -6.28 11.43 -2.16
CA THR A 63 -5.47 10.41 -1.52
C THR A 63 -6.08 10.10 -0.17
N ASP A 64 -6.47 8.84 0.02
CA ASP A 64 -6.94 8.31 1.30
C ASP A 64 -5.86 7.41 1.89
N VAL A 65 -5.69 7.47 3.22
CA VAL A 65 -4.67 6.68 3.93
C VAL A 65 -5.37 5.88 5.01
N GLU A 66 -5.32 4.56 4.87
CA GLU A 66 -5.79 3.64 5.89
C GLU A 66 -4.63 3.15 6.75
N VAL A 67 -4.88 2.99 8.05
CA VAL A 67 -3.84 2.60 8.99
C VAL A 67 -4.27 1.33 9.72
N PHE A 68 -3.39 0.33 9.73
CA PHE A 68 -3.63 -0.93 10.41
C PHE A 68 -2.42 -1.29 11.26
N ARG A 69 -2.65 -2.02 12.35
CA ARG A 69 -1.56 -2.70 13.04
C ARG A 69 -0.98 -3.80 12.14
N LYS A 70 0.33 -4.01 12.22
CA LYS A 70 1.08 -5.03 11.48
C LYS A 70 0.55 -6.45 11.73
N ASP A 71 0.07 -6.73 12.94
CA ASP A 71 -0.54 -8.01 13.33
C ASP A 71 -2.03 -8.17 12.94
N SER A 72 -2.62 -7.18 12.26
CA SER A 72 -4.01 -7.21 11.87
C SER A 72 -4.32 -8.32 10.87
N LYS A 73 -5.37 -9.10 11.12
CA LYS A 73 -5.88 -10.09 10.16
C LYS A 73 -6.65 -9.47 8.98
N LYS A 74 -6.85 -8.14 9.00
CA LYS A 74 -7.64 -7.40 8.00
C LYS A 74 -6.78 -6.56 7.06
N LEU A 75 -5.46 -6.81 7.02
CA LEU A 75 -4.58 -6.08 6.12
C LEU A 75 -5.04 -6.25 4.67
N PRO A 76 -5.14 -5.16 3.89
CA PRO A 76 -5.64 -5.19 2.53
C PRO A 76 -4.56 -5.70 1.53
N ILE A 77 -3.88 -6.79 1.86
CA ILE A 77 -2.82 -7.36 1.03
C ILE A 77 -3.41 -7.92 -0.27
N GLY A 78 -2.93 -7.41 -1.40
CA GLY A 78 -3.44 -7.79 -2.73
C GLY A 78 -4.69 -7.02 -3.18
N ASP A 79 -5.13 -6.00 -2.44
CA ASP A 79 -6.17 -5.09 -2.89
C ASP A 79 -5.67 -4.27 -4.11
N PRO A 80 -6.36 -4.33 -5.27
CA PRO A 80 -5.96 -3.62 -6.48
C PRO A 80 -6.19 -2.10 -6.42
N GLU A 81 -6.98 -1.60 -5.47
CA GLU A 81 -7.22 -0.16 -5.28
C GLU A 81 -6.10 0.52 -4.48
N ILE A 82 -5.19 -0.27 -3.90
CA ILE A 82 -4.05 0.23 -3.15
C ILE A 82 -2.92 0.59 -4.10
N ASP A 83 -2.39 1.80 -3.90
CA ASP A 83 -1.14 2.21 -4.49
C ASP A 83 0.02 1.64 -3.69
N TRP A 84 0.48 0.45 -4.11
CA TRP A 84 1.54 -0.29 -3.43
C TRP A 84 2.90 0.43 -3.46
N GLU A 85 3.17 1.23 -4.49
CA GLU A 85 4.40 2.00 -4.59
C GLU A 85 4.42 3.11 -3.53
N GLU A 86 3.37 3.94 -3.48
CA GLU A 86 3.23 5.01 -2.48
C GLU A 86 3.17 4.45 -1.06
N THR A 87 2.48 3.31 -0.88
CA THR A 87 2.42 2.56 0.38
C THR A 87 3.81 2.17 0.85
N VAL A 88 4.65 1.58 -0.01
CA VAL A 88 6.02 1.20 0.37
C VAL A 88 6.84 2.43 0.73
N TYR A 89 6.82 3.50 -0.09
CA TYR A 89 7.60 4.71 0.21
C TYR A 89 7.18 5.35 1.53
N LEU A 90 5.87 5.46 1.79
CA LEU A 90 5.36 6.05 3.01
C LEU A 90 5.81 5.27 4.24
N ASN A 91 5.66 3.94 4.23
CA ASN A 91 6.08 3.11 5.36
C ASN A 91 7.60 3.14 5.56
N LEU A 92 8.39 3.07 4.49
CA LEU A 92 9.85 3.21 4.60
C LEU A 92 10.25 4.52 5.26
N ILE A 93 9.62 5.63 4.92
CA ILE A 93 9.92 6.94 5.50
C ILE A 93 9.47 7.00 6.97
N VAL A 94 8.22 6.60 7.24
CA VAL A 94 7.60 6.63 8.58
C VAL A 94 8.39 5.77 9.58
N HIS A 95 8.74 4.55 9.21
CA HIS A 95 9.47 3.63 10.09
C HIS A 95 10.94 4.00 10.27
N GLN A 96 11.47 4.98 9.53
CA GLN A 96 12.81 5.54 9.77
C GLN A 96 12.79 6.69 10.79
N PHE A 97 11.61 7.18 11.20
CA PHE A 97 11.52 8.25 12.18
C PHE A 97 11.40 7.71 13.60
N ASP A 98 12.18 8.31 14.51
CA ASP A 98 12.03 8.09 15.94
C ASP A 98 10.82 8.88 16.47
N TYR A 99 9.78 8.14 16.88
CA TYR A 99 8.59 8.75 17.47
C TYR A 99 8.85 9.15 18.91
N THR A 100 8.98 10.46 19.16
CA THR A 100 9.02 10.99 20.52
C THR A 100 7.59 11.30 20.97
N LEU A 101 7.08 10.58 21.98
CA LEU A 101 5.83 10.94 22.64
C LEU A 101 5.99 12.30 23.32
N THR A 102 5.39 13.32 22.72
CA THR A 102 5.27 14.64 23.35
C THR A 102 4.06 14.63 24.27
N ARG A 103 4.33 14.98 25.53
CA ARG A 103 3.37 15.04 26.63
C ARG A 103 2.44 16.24 26.52
#